data_AF-Q90XF3-F1
#
_entry.id   AF-Q90XF3-F1
#
_cell.length_a   1.000
_cell.length_b   1.000
_cell.length_c   1.000
_cell.angle_alpha   90.00
_cell.angle_beta   90.00
_cell.angle_gamma   90.00
#
_symmetry.space_group_name_H-M   'P 1'
#
loop_
_entity.id
_entity.type
_entity.pdbx_description
1 polymer ?
#
loop_
_entity_poly.entity_id
_entity_poly.type
_entity_poly.pdbx_seq_one_letter_code
_entity_poly.pdbx_strand_id
1 'polypeptide(L)' 'IPERDMMEPPKFTQPLTDRATTRGYSTHLFCSVRGFPQPKIIWMKNKMEIRED' A
#
# COMPACT_ATOMS: atom_id res chain seq x y z
N ILE A 1 -21.65 13.28 13.40
CA ILE A 1 -20.35 12.85 13.97
C ILE A 1 -19.37 13.97 13.64
N PRO A 2 -18.74 14.64 14.62
CA PRO A 2 -17.80 15.72 14.34
C PRO A 2 -16.57 15.17 13.58
N GLU A 3 -16.02 15.91 12.61
CA GLU A 3 -14.92 15.47 11.73
C GLU A 3 -13.67 14.97 12.48
N ARG A 4 -13.43 15.43 13.72
CA ARG A 4 -12.33 14.94 14.57
C ARG A 4 -12.45 13.46 14.94
N ASP A 5 -13.67 12.91 14.98
CA ASP A 5 -13.91 11.47 15.23
C ASP A 5 -13.83 10.64 13.94
N MET A 6 -13.64 11.29 12.79
CA MET A 6 -13.43 10.61 11.49
C MET A 6 -11.96 10.39 11.16
N MET A 7 -11.02 10.91 11.97
CA MET A 7 -9.60 10.70 11.75
C MET A 7 -9.24 9.24 12.03
N GLU A 8 -8.74 8.57 11.00
CA GLU A 8 -8.42 7.15 11.08
C GLU A 8 -6.99 6.92 10.59
N PRO A 9 -6.09 6.34 11.43
CA PRO A 9 -4.74 6.04 10.99
C PRO A 9 -4.74 5.03 9.83
N PRO A 10 -3.76 5.08 8.92
CA PRO A 10 -3.65 4.13 7.84
C PRO A 10 -3.57 2.69 8.36
N LYS A 11 -4.45 1.82 7.88
CA LYS A 11 -4.49 0.41 8.22
C LYS A 11 -4.66 -0.42 6.97
N PHE A 12 -3.81 -1.44 6.82
CA PHE A 12 -3.99 -2.44 5.77
C PHE A 12 -5.26 -3.25 6.04
N THR A 13 -6.23 -3.18 5.14
CA THR A 13 -7.36 -4.11 5.07
C THR A 13 -6.99 -5.36 4.28
N GLN A 14 -6.04 -5.22 3.37
CA GLN A 14 -5.38 -6.33 2.68
C GLN A 14 -3.87 -6.09 2.71
N PRO A 15 -3.11 -6.89 3.47
CA PRO A 15 -1.67 -6.73 3.57
C PRO A 15 -0.99 -7.11 2.25
N LEU A 16 0.15 -6.50 1.98
CA LEU A 16 1.04 -6.97 0.92
C LEU A 16 1.61 -8.34 1.34
N THR A 17 1.54 -9.31 0.44
CA THR A 17 2.00 -10.69 0.69
C THR A 17 3.03 -11.13 -0.33
N ASP A 18 3.89 -12.06 0.07
CA ASP A 18 4.90 -12.63 -0.81
C ASP A 18 4.25 -13.44 -1.93
N ARG A 19 4.78 -13.29 -3.15
CA ARG A 19 4.27 -13.97 -4.34
C ARG A 19 5.41 -14.63 -5.10
N ALA A 20 5.31 -15.94 -5.31
CA ALA A 20 6.15 -16.65 -6.26
C ALA A 20 5.70 -16.34 -7.70
N THR A 21 6.66 -16.09 -8.60
CA THR A 21 6.38 -15.81 -10.01
C THR A 21 7.36 -16.56 -10.91
N THR A 22 6.95 -16.80 -12.15
CA THR A 22 7.78 -17.44 -13.17
C THR A 22 8.71 -16.41 -13.80
N ARG A 23 9.99 -16.77 -13.93
CA ARG A 23 10.99 -15.93 -14.61
C ARG A 23 10.53 -15.59 -16.02
N GLY A 24 10.67 -14.33 -16.40
CA GLY A 24 10.28 -13.82 -17.72
C GLY A 24 8.83 -13.35 -17.82
N TYR A 25 8.04 -13.52 -16.76
CA TYR A 25 6.66 -13.04 -16.70
C TYR A 25 6.52 -11.86 -15.73
N SER A 26 5.63 -10.94 -16.08
CA SER A 26 5.23 -9.85 -15.19
C SER A 26 4.37 -10.38 -14.04
N THR A 27 4.47 -9.73 -12.88
CA THR A 27 3.66 -10.02 -11.71
C THR A 27 3.10 -8.74 -11.12
N HIS A 28 1.96 -8.85 -10.44
CA HIS A 28 1.30 -7.75 -9.77
C HIS A 28 1.35 -7.95 -8.25
N LEU A 29 1.85 -6.93 -7.58
CA LEU A 29 1.80 -6.77 -6.13
C LEU A 29 0.75 -5.71 -5.82
N PHE A 30 -0.12 -5.99 -4.86
CA PHE A 30 -1.20 -5.07 -4.48
C PHE A 30 -1.48 -5.16 -2.99
N CYS A 31 -2.02 -4.09 -2.43
CA CYS A 31 -2.49 -4.01 -1.06
C CYS A 31 -3.67 -3.04 -1.01
N SER A 32 -4.46 -3.13 0.06
CA SER A 32 -5.57 -2.21 0.31
C SER A 32 -5.37 -1.53 1.65
N VAL A 33 -5.46 -0.21 1.67
CA VAL A 33 -5.25 0.62 2.86
C VAL A 33 -6.49 1.48 3.08
N ARG A 34 -7.03 1.44 4.30
CA ARG A 34 -8.04 2.38 4.76
C ARG A 34 -7.39 3.44 5.66
N GLY A 35 -7.93 4.65 5.68
CA GLY A 35 -7.45 5.75 6.51
C GLY A 35 -8.12 7.06 6.12
N PHE A 36 -8.16 8.00 7.06
CA PHE A 36 -8.69 9.34 6.84
C PHE A 36 -7.86 10.40 7.60
N PRO A 37 -7.40 11.48 6.94
CA PRO A 37 -7.49 11.76 5.50
C PRO A 37 -6.85 10.69 4.63
N GLN A 38 -7.10 10.74 3.31
CA GLN A 38 -6.63 9.71 2.38
C GLN A 38 -5.10 9.49 2.54
N PRO A 39 -4.66 8.24 2.79
CA PRO A 39 -3.25 7.97 3.04
C PRO A 39 -2.40 8.16 1.79
N LYS A 40 -1.20 8.71 1.97
CA LYS A 40 -0.15 8.68 0.94
C LYS A 40 0.47 7.28 0.88
N ILE A 41 0.49 6.68 -0.29
CA ILE A 41 1.06 5.34 -0.52
C ILE A 41 2.47 5.49 -1.12
N ILE A 42 3.43 4.74 -0.59
CA ILE A 42 4.82 4.71 -1.07
C ILE A 42 5.22 3.24 -1.22
N TRP A 43 5.69 2.86 -2.41
CA TRP A 43 6.24 1.54 -2.66
C TRP A 43 7.74 1.53 -2.44
N MET A 44 8.26 0.48 -1.80
CA MET A 44 9.69 0.35 -1.52
C MET A 44 10.22 -1.01 -1.94
N LYS A 45 11.45 -1.02 -2.47
CA LYS A 45 12.23 -2.23 -2.73
C LYS A 45 13.58 -2.07 -2.05
N ASN A 46 13.94 -3.02 -1.18
CA ASN A 46 15.22 -3.01 -0.46
C ASN A 46 15.50 -1.68 0.26
N LYS A 47 14.49 -1.12 0.94
CA LYS A 47 14.54 0.18 1.64
C LYS A 47 14.73 1.42 0.73
N MET A 48 14.56 1.26 -0.57
CA MET A 48 14.58 2.36 -1.55
C MET A 48 13.17 2.59 -2.09
N GLU A 49 12.76 3.86 -2.16
CA GLU A 49 11.50 4.26 -2.77
C GLU A 49 11.50 3.91 -4.27
N ILE A 50 10.44 3.25 -4.73
CA ILE A 50 10.16 3.09 -6.15
C ILE A 50 9.40 4.33 -6.56
N ARG A 51 10.00 5.13 -7.43
CA ARG A 51 9.35 6.30 -8.02
C ARG A 51 8.71 5.88 -9.35
N GLU A 52 7.63 6.55 -9.71
CA GLU A 52 7.14 6.50 -11.10
C GLU A 52 8.20 7.15 -11.99
N ASP A 53 8.44 6.57 -13.16
CA ASP A 53 9.27 7.18 -14.22
C ASP A 53 8.54 8.37 -14.87
#